data_AF-A0A424MC02-F1
#
_entry.id   AF-A0A424MC02-F1
#
_cell.length_a   1.000
_cell.length_b   1.000
_cell.length_c   1.000
_cell.angle_alpha   90.00
_cell.angle_beta   90.00
_cell.angle_gamma   90.00
#
_symmetry.space_group_name_H-M   'P 1'
#
loop_
_entity.id
_entity.type
_entity.pdbx_description
1 polymer ?
#
loop_
_entity_poly.entity_id
_entity_poly.type
_entity_poly.pdbx_seq_one_letter_code
_entity_poly.pdbx_strand_id
1 'polypeptide(L)'
;TAVAAAGPANSTGLTDEIILGLFTVLFLLLSVGLIFVTKTLRDLADNKGIKIKEKKKSKPIWKSYLESQFLMLCTAVIFLLVSAYGAYGYFMQVGVNQGYMPVQPIHYSHKIHSGDNKIDCNYCHSSAKVSKHSGIPSLNICMNCHKSIYEYNGETTEEYSKEFYDGEIKKLYKAVGWDDEAQEYTGITYPVKWVRIHNLPDFAYFNHSQHVSVAGIECQTCHGPVEEMEIMYQHSPLTMGWCINCHRETNVKIKDNEYYDRIHKELSKKYGVEQLTAAQMGGLECGKCHY
;
A
#
# COMPACT_ATOMS: atom_id res chain seq x y z
N THR A 1 1.89 0.74 2.66
CA THR A 1 2.81 1.90 2.71
C THR A 1 1.99 3.15 2.91
N ALA A 2 2.31 3.91 3.96
CA ALA A 2 1.54 5.08 4.37
C ALA A 2 1.54 6.17 3.29
N VAL A 3 0.36 6.64 2.91
CA VAL A 3 0.21 7.84 2.08
C VAL A 3 0.59 9.02 2.95
N ALA A 4 1.77 9.57 2.69
CA ALA A 4 2.18 10.87 3.20
C ALA A 4 1.17 11.90 2.69
N ALA A 5 0.53 12.60 3.63
CA ALA A 5 -0.22 13.81 3.31
C ALA A 5 0.76 14.82 2.69
N ALA A 6 0.51 15.21 1.44
CA ALA A 6 1.26 16.26 0.77
C ALA A 6 1.04 17.58 1.52
N GLY A 7 2.04 17.97 2.32
CA GLY A 7 2.18 19.32 2.83
C GLY A 7 2.44 20.31 1.69
N PRO A 8 2.28 21.62 1.92
CA PRO A 8 2.45 22.63 0.89
C PRO A 8 3.86 22.52 0.30
N ALA A 9 3.95 22.47 -1.03
CA ALA A 9 5.22 22.42 -1.74
C ALA A 9 6.03 23.68 -1.41
N ASN A 10 7.09 23.52 -0.62
CA ASN A 10 8.09 24.55 -0.42
C ASN A 10 8.81 24.77 -1.75
N SER A 11 8.56 25.92 -2.38
CA SER A 11 9.15 26.38 -3.65
C SER A 11 10.67 26.63 -3.61
N THR A 12 11.33 26.26 -2.52
CA THR A 12 12.77 26.26 -2.33
C THR A 12 13.18 24.81 -2.13
N GLY A 13 13.98 24.22 -3.04
CA GLY A 13 14.38 22.81 -3.06
C GLY A 13 15.24 22.32 -1.87
N LEU A 14 14.99 22.81 -0.67
CA LEU A 14 15.55 22.37 0.60
C LEU A 14 14.59 21.34 1.21
N THR A 15 15.10 20.17 1.55
CA THR A 15 14.33 19.15 2.28
C THR A 15 14.10 19.58 3.73
N ASP A 16 13.03 19.07 4.35
CA ASP A 16 12.68 19.38 5.74
C ASP A 16 13.83 19.08 6.73
N GLU A 17 14.65 18.07 6.42
CA GLU A 17 15.85 17.72 7.19
C GLU A 17 16.92 18.82 7.16
N ILE A 18 17.13 19.46 6.00
CA ILE A 18 18.11 20.55 5.86
C ILE A 18 17.63 21.80 6.59
N ILE A 19 16.32 22.09 6.52
CA ILE A 19 15.71 23.22 7.25
C ILE A 19 15.89 23.02 8.76
N LEU A 20 15.62 21.81 9.27
CA LEU A 20 15.82 21.46 10.68
C LEU A 20 17.31 21.57 11.09
N GLY A 21 18.22 21.11 10.22
CA GLY A 21 19.66 21.25 10.41
C GLY A 21 20.12 22.71 10.53
N LEU A 22 19.61 23.59 9.67
CA LEU A 22 19.94 25.02 9.71
C LEU A 22 19.42 25.70 10.98
N PHE A 23 18.18 25.40 11.39
CA PHE A 23 17.63 25.96 12.63
C PHE A 23 18.40 25.49 13.87
N THR A 24 18.75 24.21 13.95
CA THR A 24 19.50 23.68 15.09
C THR A 24 20.87 24.36 15.23
N VAL A 25 21.61 24.53 14.11
CA VAL A 25 22.90 25.26 14.11
C VAL A 25 22.72 26.71 14.54
N LEU A 26 21.71 27.41 14.01
CA LEU A 26 21.42 28.80 14.37
C LEU A 26 21.11 28.93 15.88
N PHE A 27 20.26 28.07 16.43
CA PHE A 27 19.93 28.08 17.86
C PHE A 27 21.15 27.78 18.73
N LEU A 28 22.04 26.90 18.26
CA LEU A 28 23.28 26.57 18.97
C LEU A 28 24.23 27.78 18.98
N LEU A 29 24.41 28.46 17.85
CA LEU A 29 25.21 29.69 17.76
C LEU A 29 24.65 30.81 18.64
N LEU A 30 23.34 31.03 18.64
CA LEU A 30 22.69 32.02 19.51
C LEU A 30 22.84 31.68 20.99
N SER A 31 22.71 30.40 21.35
CA SER A 31 22.89 29.92 22.73
C SER A 31 24.33 30.13 23.22
N VAL A 32 25.32 29.79 22.39
CA VAL A 32 26.74 30.03 22.68
C VAL A 32 27.03 31.51 22.82
N GLY A 33 26.50 32.35 21.92
CA GLY A 33 26.61 33.80 21.98
C GLY A 33 26.04 34.39 23.28
N LEU A 34 24.85 33.94 23.69
CA LEU A 34 24.21 34.34 24.95
C LEU A 34 25.04 33.95 26.17
N ILE A 35 25.62 32.74 26.18
CA ILE A 35 26.51 32.27 27.25
C ILE A 35 27.77 33.15 27.31
N PHE A 36 28.36 33.48 26.16
CA PHE A 36 29.54 34.31 26.09
C PHE A 36 29.26 35.72 26.63
N VAL A 37 28.20 36.38 26.13
CA VAL A 37 27.78 37.72 26.59
C VAL A 37 27.48 37.72 28.08
N THR A 38 26.76 36.72 28.59
CA THR A 38 26.46 36.65 30.04
C THR A 38 27.69 36.40 30.90
N LYS A 39 28.67 35.63 30.41
CA LYS A 39 29.97 35.49 31.08
C LYS A 39 30.73 36.82 31.09
N THR A 40 30.90 37.47 29.94
CA THR A 40 31.61 38.75 29.84
C THR A 40 30.98 39.84 30.71
N LEU A 41 29.64 39.93 30.74
CA LEU A 41 28.94 40.89 31.60
C LEU A 41 29.13 40.60 33.09
N ARG A 42 29.24 39.33 33.50
CA ARG A 42 29.55 38.95 34.88
C ARG A 42 30.98 39.30 35.25
N ASP A 43 31.94 38.95 34.40
CA ASP A 43 33.35 39.28 34.61
C ASP A 43 33.57 40.80 34.73
N LEU A 44 32.86 41.59 33.91
CA LEU A 44 32.89 43.06 33.98
C LEU A 44 32.23 43.62 35.25
N ALA A 45 31.15 42.99 35.72
CA ALA A 45 30.48 43.39 36.96
C ALA A 45 31.33 43.09 38.20
N ASP A 46 32.00 41.94 38.21
CA ASP A 46 32.94 41.55 39.28
C ASP A 46 34.15 42.49 39.31
N ASN A 47 34.73 42.82 38.15
CA ASN A 47 35.84 43.79 38.04
C ASN A 47 35.45 45.23 38.45
N LYS A 48 34.16 45.60 38.38
CA LYS A 48 33.65 46.90 38.84
C LYS A 48 33.12 46.89 40.28
N GLY A 49 33.29 45.78 41.02
CA GLY A 49 32.89 45.68 42.43
C GLY A 49 31.37 45.70 42.65
N ILE A 50 30.57 45.44 41.61
CA ILE A 50 29.11 45.41 41.71
C ILE A 50 28.70 44.04 42.22
N LYS A 51 28.27 43.95 43.49
CA LYS A 51 27.77 42.69 44.08
C LYS A 51 26.50 42.23 43.34
N ILE A 52 26.64 41.31 42.40
CA ILE A 52 25.51 40.61 41.77
C ILE A 52 24.82 39.81 42.88
N LYS A 53 23.54 40.10 43.16
CA LYS A 53 22.74 39.30 44.09
C LYS A 53 22.74 37.84 43.61
N GLU A 54 23.25 36.93 44.43
CA GLU A 54 23.20 35.49 44.14
C GLU A 54 21.76 35.08 43.83
N LYS A 55 21.56 34.50 42.64
CA LYS A 55 20.28 33.91 42.27
C LYS A 55 19.98 32.81 43.29
N LYS A 56 18.94 32.99 44.11
CA LYS A 56 18.36 31.90 44.92
C LYS A 56 18.27 30.65 44.04
N LYS A 57 18.83 29.52 44.49
CA LYS A 57 18.78 28.23 43.77
C LYS A 57 17.38 28.05 43.19
N SER A 58 17.23 28.10 41.86
CA SER A 58 15.89 27.95 41.28
C SER A 58 15.39 26.56 41.62
N LYS A 59 14.09 26.43 41.81
CA LYS A 59 13.48 25.12 42.01
C LYS A 59 13.85 24.20 40.83
N PRO A 60 14.04 22.89 41.07
CA PRO A 60 14.25 21.93 39.99
C PRO A 60 13.17 22.07 38.90
N ILE A 61 13.53 21.92 37.63
CA ILE A 61 12.65 22.18 36.48
C ILE A 61 11.32 21.38 36.59
N TRP A 62 11.37 20.12 37.03
CA TRP A 62 10.19 19.28 37.23
C TRP A 62 9.22 19.82 38.29
N LYS A 63 9.76 20.41 39.37
CA LYS A 63 8.95 21.03 40.44
C LYS A 63 8.30 22.32 39.96
N SER A 64 9.04 23.15 39.21
CA SER A 64 8.52 24.35 38.56
C SER A 64 7.45 24.03 37.50
N TYR A 65 7.58 22.89 36.82
CA TYR A 65 6.61 22.38 35.86
C TYR A 65 5.31 21.95 36.53
N LEU A 66 5.38 21.17 37.61
CA LEU A 66 4.20 20.74 38.38
C LEU A 66 3.49 21.90 39.10
N GLU A 67 4.22 22.94 39.49
CA GLU A 67 3.64 24.14 40.08
C GLU A 67 2.96 25.05 39.02
N SER A 68 3.27 24.88 37.73
CA SER A 68 2.69 25.68 36.64
C SER A 68 1.42 25.03 36.10
N GLN A 69 0.26 25.56 36.52
CA GLN A 69 -1.05 25.11 36.03
C GLN A 69 -1.18 25.21 34.51
N PHE A 70 -0.57 26.23 33.90
CA PHE A 70 -0.57 26.41 32.44
C PHE A 70 0.20 25.30 31.74
N LEU A 71 1.43 24.97 32.19
CA LEU A 71 2.23 23.91 31.57
C LEU A 71 1.60 22.53 31.77
N MET A 72 1.04 22.25 32.95
CA MET A 72 0.28 21.00 33.16
C MET A 72 -0.94 20.90 32.24
N LEU A 73 -1.69 21.99 32.06
CA LEU A 73 -2.83 22.01 31.14
C LEU A 73 -2.39 21.77 29.70
N CYS A 74 -1.33 22.45 29.23
CA CYS A 74 -0.78 22.25 27.90
C CYS A 74 -0.38 20.79 27.67
N THR A 75 0.34 20.19 28.61
CA THR A 75 0.75 18.78 28.47
C THR A 75 -0.43 17.82 28.55
N ALA A 76 -1.43 18.10 29.39
CA ALA A 76 -2.65 17.30 29.44
C ALA A 76 -3.43 17.36 28.11
N VAL A 77 -3.54 18.55 27.50
CA VAL A 77 -4.16 18.71 26.18
C VAL A 77 -3.35 17.98 25.10
N ILE A 78 -2.02 18.11 25.08
CA ILE A 78 -1.16 17.39 24.14
C ILE A 78 -1.32 15.88 24.31
N PHE A 79 -1.31 15.39 25.55
CA PHE A 79 -1.51 13.97 25.84
C PHE A 79 -2.86 13.48 25.31
N LEU A 80 -3.95 14.23 25.55
CA LEU A 80 -5.28 13.90 25.03
C LEU A 80 -5.31 13.86 23.50
N LEU A 81 -4.69 14.84 22.84
CA LEU A 81 -4.62 14.89 21.37
C LEU A 81 -3.82 13.72 20.80
N VAL A 82 -2.67 13.39 21.40
CA VAL A 82 -1.84 12.25 20.98
C VAL A 82 -2.58 10.93 21.21
N SER A 83 -3.24 10.77 22.35
CA SER A 83 -4.06 9.58 22.62
C SER A 83 -5.24 9.47 21.64
N ALA A 84 -5.93 10.57 21.35
CA ALA A 84 -7.02 10.59 20.38
C ALA A 84 -6.53 10.25 18.96
N TYR A 85 -5.40 10.82 18.55
CA TYR A 85 -4.76 10.52 17.26
C TYR A 85 -4.34 9.05 17.16
N GLY A 86 -3.70 8.51 18.20
CA GLY A 86 -3.28 7.10 18.25
C GLY A 86 -4.47 6.14 18.23
N ALA A 87 -5.51 6.44 19.02
CA ALA A 87 -6.74 5.65 19.03
C ALA A 87 -7.46 5.68 17.68
N TYR A 88 -7.66 6.87 17.10
CA TYR A 88 -8.25 7.03 15.79
C TYR A 88 -7.45 6.29 14.71
N GLY A 89 -6.12 6.43 14.72
CA GLY A 89 -5.23 5.72 13.81
C GLY A 89 -5.37 4.20 13.91
N TYR A 90 -5.42 3.65 15.12
CA TYR A 90 -5.64 2.22 15.35
C TYR A 90 -7.01 1.76 14.81
N PHE A 91 -8.09 2.47 15.13
CA PHE A 91 -9.43 2.09 14.68
C PHE A 91 -9.60 2.17 13.16
N MET A 92 -8.94 3.12 12.49
CA MET A 92 -8.97 3.23 11.01
C MET A 92 -8.21 2.10 10.29
N GLN A 93 -7.41 1.29 10.99
CA GLN A 93 -6.74 0.12 10.42
C GLN A 93 -7.55 -1.17 10.55
N VAL A 94 -8.66 -1.16 11.30
CA VAL A 94 -9.50 -2.35 11.48
C VAL A 94 -10.14 -2.73 10.14
N GLY A 95 -9.94 -3.99 9.71
CA GLY A 95 -10.45 -4.51 8.45
C GLY A 95 -9.60 -4.16 7.21
N VAL A 96 -8.43 -3.54 7.40
CA VAL A 96 -7.48 -3.27 6.30
C VAL A 96 -6.42 -4.38 6.27
N ASN A 97 -6.43 -5.20 5.22
CA ASN A 97 -5.54 -6.37 5.07
C ASN A 97 -4.34 -6.12 4.14
N GLN A 98 -3.88 -4.86 4.03
CA GLN A 98 -2.70 -4.55 3.22
C GLN A 98 -1.46 -5.29 3.72
N GLY A 99 -0.70 -5.86 2.80
CA GLY A 99 0.48 -6.67 3.09
C GLY A 99 0.16 -8.08 3.59
N TYR A 100 -1.11 -8.50 3.62
CA TYR A 100 -1.46 -9.88 3.96
C TYR A 100 -0.84 -10.85 2.96
N MET A 101 0.03 -11.73 3.45
CA MET A 101 0.87 -12.64 2.67
C MET A 101 0.89 -14.03 3.34
N PRO A 102 -0.14 -14.87 3.11
CA PRO A 102 -0.20 -16.21 3.69
C PRO A 102 0.73 -17.18 2.95
N VAL A 103 1.23 -18.17 3.68
CA VAL A 103 1.94 -19.31 3.09
C VAL A 103 0.96 -20.15 2.26
N GLN A 104 1.32 -20.43 1.01
CA GLN A 104 0.53 -21.25 0.10
C GLN A 104 0.97 -22.72 0.15
N PRO A 105 0.11 -23.69 -0.24
CA PRO A 105 0.47 -25.11 -0.25
C PRO A 105 1.60 -25.47 -1.22
N ILE A 106 1.66 -24.75 -2.34
CA ILE A 106 2.73 -24.80 -3.33
C ILE A 106 3.29 -23.37 -3.41
N HIS A 107 4.62 -23.25 -3.34
CA HIS A 107 5.30 -21.96 -3.50
C HIS A 107 5.30 -21.56 -4.97
N TYR A 108 4.22 -20.89 -5.37
CA TYR A 108 4.05 -20.39 -6.74
C TYR A 108 4.56 -18.95 -6.86
N SER A 109 5.54 -18.74 -7.74
CA SER A 109 6.12 -17.43 -8.01
C SER A 109 5.49 -16.77 -9.24
N HIS A 110 4.83 -15.62 -9.04
CA HIS A 110 4.38 -14.79 -10.16
C HIS A 110 5.55 -14.08 -10.85
N LYS A 111 6.62 -13.80 -10.10
CA LYS A 111 7.86 -13.23 -10.64
C LYS A 111 8.44 -14.09 -11.76
N ILE A 112 8.57 -15.40 -11.57
CA ILE A 112 9.10 -16.28 -12.60
C ILE A 112 8.17 -16.34 -13.83
N HIS A 113 6.86 -16.50 -13.61
CA HIS A 113 5.91 -16.73 -14.70
C HIS A 113 5.58 -15.45 -15.48
N SER A 114 5.17 -14.39 -14.79
CA SER A 114 4.75 -13.13 -15.40
C SER A 114 5.90 -12.13 -15.55
N GLY A 115 6.88 -12.16 -14.66
CA GLY A 115 8.04 -11.26 -14.67
C GLY A 115 9.12 -11.73 -15.64
N ASP A 116 9.72 -12.88 -15.40
CA ASP A 116 10.87 -13.34 -16.18
C ASP A 116 10.43 -13.90 -17.54
N ASN A 117 9.44 -14.80 -17.53
CA ASN A 117 8.93 -15.44 -18.75
C ASN A 117 7.88 -14.61 -19.51
N LYS A 118 7.46 -13.46 -18.97
CA LYS A 118 6.50 -12.53 -19.61
C LYS A 118 5.19 -13.18 -20.03
N ILE A 119 4.71 -14.20 -19.30
CA ILE A 119 3.42 -14.84 -19.57
C ILE A 119 2.30 -13.84 -19.24
N ASP A 120 1.38 -13.62 -20.19
CA ASP A 120 0.24 -12.72 -20.01
C ASP A 120 -0.64 -13.14 -18.83
N CYS A 121 -1.09 -12.19 -18.01
CA CYS A 121 -1.90 -12.46 -16.82
C CYS A 121 -3.19 -13.24 -17.16
N ASN A 122 -3.81 -12.97 -18.32
CA ASN A 122 -5.06 -13.59 -18.73
C ASN A 122 -4.88 -14.99 -19.30
N TYR A 123 -3.65 -15.44 -19.53
CA TYR A 123 -3.41 -16.83 -19.94
C TYR A 123 -3.86 -17.78 -18.82
N CYS A 124 -3.44 -17.50 -17.58
CA CYS A 124 -3.87 -18.25 -16.41
C CYS A 124 -5.21 -17.74 -15.86
N HIS A 125 -5.38 -16.42 -15.75
CA HIS A 125 -6.59 -15.79 -15.20
C HIS A 125 -7.60 -15.41 -16.29
N SER A 126 -7.92 -16.34 -17.19
CA SER A 126 -8.75 -16.11 -18.38
C SER A 126 -10.15 -15.57 -18.09
N SER A 127 -10.71 -15.95 -16.94
CA SER A 127 -12.05 -15.50 -16.51
C SER A 127 -12.15 -14.00 -16.20
N ALA A 128 -11.02 -13.29 -16.00
CA ALA A 128 -11.01 -11.86 -15.71
C ALA A 128 -11.71 -11.01 -16.78
N LYS A 129 -11.64 -11.43 -18.05
CA LYS A 129 -12.23 -10.69 -19.18
C LYS A 129 -13.73 -10.91 -19.36
N VAL A 130 -14.30 -11.97 -18.80
CA VAL A 130 -15.67 -12.41 -19.13
C VAL A 130 -16.57 -12.61 -17.92
N SER A 131 -15.99 -12.87 -16.74
CA SER A 131 -16.72 -13.17 -15.52
C SER A 131 -16.59 -12.07 -14.48
N LYS A 132 -17.52 -12.06 -13.53
CA LYS A 132 -17.40 -11.21 -12.33
C LYS A 132 -16.25 -11.64 -11.41
N HIS A 133 -15.91 -12.92 -11.43
CA HIS A 133 -14.84 -13.49 -10.62
C HIS A 133 -13.69 -13.93 -11.52
N SER A 134 -12.50 -13.38 -11.29
CA SER A 134 -11.26 -13.94 -11.81
C SER A 134 -10.83 -15.10 -10.90
N GLY A 135 -11.13 -16.32 -11.33
CA GLY A 135 -10.82 -17.53 -10.58
C GLY A 135 -9.33 -17.87 -10.56
N ILE A 136 -8.94 -18.74 -9.64
CA ILE A 136 -7.63 -19.41 -9.65
C ILE A 136 -7.63 -20.41 -10.83
N PRO A 137 -6.56 -20.46 -11.65
CA PRO A 137 -6.48 -21.40 -12.77
C PRO A 137 -6.63 -22.84 -12.29
N SER A 138 -7.24 -23.68 -13.14
CA SER A 138 -7.20 -25.12 -12.92
C SER A 138 -5.79 -25.65 -13.13
N LEU A 139 -5.43 -26.74 -12.44
CA LEU A 139 -4.09 -27.33 -12.54
C LEU A 139 -3.77 -27.88 -13.94
N ASN A 140 -4.79 -28.08 -14.79
CA ASN A 140 -4.59 -28.45 -16.19
C ASN A 140 -3.82 -27.38 -16.97
N ILE A 141 -4.01 -26.08 -16.64
CA ILE A 141 -3.26 -24.99 -17.27
C ILE A 141 -1.77 -25.11 -16.94
N CYS A 142 -1.44 -25.47 -15.69
CA CYS A 142 -0.06 -25.71 -15.26
C CYS A 142 0.58 -26.84 -16.08
N MET A 143 -0.17 -27.93 -16.28
CA MET A 143 0.32 -29.10 -17.02
C MET A 143 0.47 -28.89 -18.54
N ASN A 144 -0.01 -27.78 -19.10
CA ASN A 144 0.24 -27.48 -20.51
C ASN A 144 1.73 -27.22 -20.78
N CYS A 145 2.47 -26.74 -19.78
CA CYS A 145 3.91 -26.47 -19.88
C CYS A 145 4.71 -27.44 -19.01
N HIS A 146 4.24 -27.73 -17.80
CA HIS A 146 4.96 -28.59 -16.84
C HIS A 146 4.97 -30.08 -17.20
N LYS A 147 4.40 -30.51 -18.32
CA LYS A 147 4.73 -31.85 -18.87
C LYS A 147 6.13 -31.92 -19.47
N SER A 148 6.62 -30.80 -20.01
CA SER A 148 7.93 -30.71 -20.66
C SER A 148 8.94 -29.92 -19.83
N ILE A 149 8.47 -29.20 -18.80
CA ILE A 149 9.29 -28.42 -17.87
C ILE A 149 9.22 -29.11 -16.49
N TYR A 150 10.09 -30.10 -16.30
CA TYR A 150 10.20 -30.91 -15.08
C TYR A 150 11.24 -30.37 -14.08
N GLU A 151 12.05 -29.40 -14.49
CA GLU A 151 13.08 -28.80 -13.64
C GLU A 151 13.16 -27.28 -13.82
N TYR A 152 13.62 -26.60 -12.78
CA TYR A 152 13.89 -25.18 -12.79
C TYR A 152 15.32 -24.91 -13.29
N ASN A 153 15.41 -24.02 -14.29
CA ASN A 153 16.67 -23.62 -14.94
C ASN A 153 16.88 -22.10 -14.92
N GLY A 154 16.13 -21.37 -14.08
CA GLY A 154 16.21 -19.91 -13.95
C GLY A 154 17.16 -19.43 -12.85
N GLU A 155 17.04 -18.15 -12.49
CA GLU A 155 17.82 -17.55 -11.41
C GLU A 155 17.44 -18.12 -10.04
N THR A 156 18.43 -18.49 -9.23
CA THR A 156 18.25 -18.98 -7.86
C THR A 156 18.77 -17.97 -6.85
N THR A 157 18.21 -17.98 -5.64
CA THR A 157 18.69 -17.17 -4.51
C THR A 157 19.22 -18.05 -3.40
N GLU A 158 19.85 -17.47 -2.38
CA GLU A 158 20.25 -18.22 -1.17
C GLU A 158 19.04 -18.85 -0.45
N GLU A 159 17.85 -18.24 -0.59
CA GLU A 159 16.60 -18.73 0.01
C GLU A 159 15.93 -19.80 -0.85
N TYR A 160 15.96 -19.65 -2.19
CA TYR A 160 15.31 -20.55 -3.13
C TYR A 160 16.31 -21.17 -4.10
N SER A 161 16.73 -22.39 -3.77
CA SER A 161 17.62 -23.19 -4.61
C SER A 161 16.87 -23.88 -5.75
N LYS A 162 17.63 -24.44 -6.70
CA LYS A 162 17.07 -25.27 -7.77
C LYS A 162 16.28 -26.45 -7.21
N GLU A 163 16.84 -27.14 -6.22
CA GLU A 163 16.22 -28.31 -5.58
C GLU A 163 14.91 -27.95 -4.88
N PHE A 164 14.81 -26.74 -4.33
CA PHE A 164 13.57 -26.22 -3.78
C PHE A 164 12.47 -26.11 -4.84
N TYR A 165 12.74 -25.40 -5.95
CA TYR A 165 11.75 -25.23 -7.02
C TYR A 165 11.38 -26.54 -7.71
N ASP A 166 12.35 -27.44 -7.95
CA ASP A 166 12.10 -28.79 -8.46
C ASP A 166 11.19 -29.58 -7.51
N GLY A 167 11.35 -29.39 -6.20
CA GLY A 167 10.47 -29.94 -5.17
C GLY A 167 9.03 -29.41 -5.24
N GLU A 168 8.84 -28.12 -5.55
CA GLU A 168 7.52 -27.52 -5.73
C GLU A 168 6.79 -28.01 -6.99
N ILE A 169 7.52 -28.21 -8.10
CA ILE A 169 6.97 -28.82 -9.33
C ILE A 169 6.48 -30.25 -9.03
N LYS A 170 7.22 -31.03 -8.23
CA LYS A 170 6.78 -32.37 -7.80
C LYS A 170 5.49 -32.36 -6.99
N LYS A 171 5.22 -31.29 -6.20
CA LYS A 171 3.93 -31.13 -5.51
C LYS A 171 2.79 -30.93 -6.50
N LEU A 172 3.02 -30.18 -7.58
CA LEU A 172 2.04 -30.04 -8.67
C LEU A 172 1.75 -31.41 -9.30
N TYR A 173 2.78 -32.19 -9.65
CA TYR A 173 2.59 -33.54 -10.22
C TYR A 173 1.77 -34.44 -9.32
N LYS A 174 2.07 -34.46 -8.02
CA LYS A 174 1.28 -35.18 -7.03
C LYS A 174 -0.17 -34.71 -6.98
N ALA A 175 -0.43 -33.41 -7.11
CA ALA A 175 -1.78 -32.86 -7.09
C ALA A 175 -2.59 -33.27 -8.33
N VAL A 176 -1.97 -33.27 -9.51
CA VAL A 176 -2.63 -33.66 -10.77
C VAL A 176 -2.59 -35.16 -11.06
N GLY A 177 -1.84 -35.93 -10.27
CA GLY A 177 -1.62 -37.36 -10.49
C GLY A 177 -0.75 -37.67 -11.71
N TRP A 178 0.26 -36.83 -12.00
CA TRP A 178 1.22 -37.03 -13.09
C TRP A 178 2.40 -37.89 -12.62
N ASP A 179 2.72 -38.93 -13.39
CA ASP A 179 3.93 -39.73 -13.24
C ASP A 179 4.96 -39.29 -14.29
N ASP A 180 6.09 -38.77 -13.82
CA ASP A 180 7.15 -38.23 -14.68
C ASP A 180 8.02 -39.33 -15.31
N GLU A 181 8.12 -40.51 -14.70
CA GLU A 181 8.89 -41.63 -15.28
C GLU A 181 8.07 -42.34 -16.36
N ALA A 182 6.78 -42.57 -16.10
CA ALA A 182 5.88 -43.20 -17.06
C ALA A 182 5.32 -42.23 -18.11
N GLN A 183 5.45 -40.91 -17.90
CA GLN A 183 4.87 -39.85 -18.73
C GLN A 183 3.33 -40.00 -18.91
N GLU A 184 2.66 -40.45 -17.85
CA GLU A 184 1.23 -40.78 -17.86
C GLU A 184 0.51 -40.24 -16.61
N TYR A 185 -0.80 -40.03 -16.74
CA TYR A 185 -1.64 -39.70 -15.59
C TYR A 185 -2.08 -40.97 -14.87
N THR A 186 -1.79 -41.04 -13.58
CA THR A 186 -2.19 -42.13 -12.66
C THR A 186 -3.70 -42.19 -12.41
N GLY A 187 -4.43 -41.12 -12.70
CA GLY A 187 -5.86 -40.98 -12.38
C GLY A 187 -6.16 -40.64 -10.91
N ILE A 188 -5.14 -40.55 -10.05
CA ILE A 188 -5.28 -40.19 -8.63
C ILE A 188 -4.95 -38.71 -8.44
N THR A 189 -5.94 -37.88 -8.16
CA THR A 189 -5.77 -36.42 -8.02
C THR A 189 -6.06 -35.93 -6.62
N TYR A 190 -5.34 -34.90 -6.18
CA TYR A 190 -5.57 -34.21 -4.91
C TYR A 190 -5.76 -32.70 -5.15
N PRO A 191 -6.86 -32.09 -4.69
CA PRO A 191 -7.08 -30.66 -4.90
C PRO A 191 -6.11 -29.82 -4.08
N VAL A 192 -5.49 -28.82 -4.73
CA VAL A 192 -4.66 -27.82 -4.04
C VAL A 192 -5.56 -26.82 -3.33
N LYS A 193 -5.45 -26.75 -2.01
CA LYS A 193 -6.24 -25.85 -1.15
C LYS A 193 -5.59 -24.48 -1.05
N TRP A 194 -5.67 -23.70 -2.12
CA TRP A 194 -5.14 -22.33 -2.15
C TRP A 194 -5.76 -21.45 -1.06
N VAL A 195 -4.94 -20.60 -0.45
CA VAL A 195 -5.40 -19.58 0.51
C VAL A 195 -5.71 -18.30 -0.26
N ARG A 196 -6.97 -17.89 -0.24
CA ARG A 196 -7.43 -16.67 -0.90
C ARG A 196 -6.91 -15.43 -0.15
N ILE A 197 -6.21 -14.55 -0.86
CA ILE A 197 -5.64 -13.31 -0.32
C ILE A 197 -6.64 -12.17 -0.41
N HIS A 198 -7.13 -11.88 -1.61
CA HIS A 198 -8.07 -10.79 -1.84
C HIS A 198 -9.50 -11.26 -1.57
N ASN A 199 -10.10 -10.73 -0.51
CA ASN A 199 -11.49 -11.01 -0.17
C ASN A 199 -12.27 -9.72 0.07
N LEU A 200 -13.46 -9.64 -0.50
CA LEU A 200 -14.44 -8.60 -0.24
C LEU A 200 -15.64 -9.25 0.46
N PRO A 201 -16.34 -8.53 1.35
CA PRO A 201 -17.56 -9.03 1.94
C PRO A 201 -18.62 -9.37 0.89
N ASP A 202 -19.47 -10.33 1.22
CA ASP A 202 -20.46 -10.96 0.34
C ASP A 202 -21.53 -9.97 -0.15
N PHE A 203 -21.80 -8.94 0.66
CA PHE A 203 -22.70 -7.83 0.34
C PHE A 203 -22.05 -6.77 -0.56
N ALA A 204 -20.82 -6.99 -1.05
CA ALA A 204 -20.19 -6.15 -2.05
C ALA A 204 -20.13 -6.91 -3.38
N TYR A 205 -20.83 -6.39 -4.37
CA TYR A 205 -20.80 -6.88 -5.74
C TYR A 205 -19.64 -6.23 -6.49
N PHE A 206 -18.67 -7.05 -6.90
CA PHE A 206 -17.57 -6.65 -7.77
C PHE A 206 -17.54 -7.52 -9.02
N ASN A 207 -17.28 -6.90 -10.18
CA ASN A 207 -17.26 -7.59 -11.46
C ASN A 207 -15.96 -7.30 -12.22
N HIS A 208 -15.09 -8.29 -12.35
CA HIS A 208 -13.81 -8.15 -13.05
C HIS A 208 -13.97 -7.75 -14.52
N SER A 209 -14.89 -8.34 -15.29
CA SER A 209 -15.02 -8.06 -16.72
C SER A 209 -15.41 -6.61 -17.03
N GLN A 210 -16.17 -5.96 -16.14
CA GLN A 210 -16.48 -4.53 -16.28
C GLN A 210 -15.23 -3.65 -16.12
N HIS A 211 -14.35 -3.99 -15.18
CA HIS A 211 -13.14 -3.21 -14.93
C HIS A 211 -12.04 -3.51 -15.96
N VAL A 212 -11.88 -4.77 -16.33
CA VAL A 212 -10.82 -5.22 -17.24
C VAL A 212 -11.20 -4.99 -18.71
N SER A 213 -12.38 -5.43 -19.15
CA SER A 213 -12.73 -5.41 -20.57
C SER A 213 -13.46 -4.14 -21.01
N VAL A 214 -14.33 -3.58 -20.15
CA VAL A 214 -15.07 -2.35 -20.50
C VAL A 214 -14.25 -1.11 -20.16
N ALA A 215 -13.78 -1.00 -18.91
CA ALA A 215 -12.99 0.16 -18.50
C ALA A 215 -11.51 0.07 -18.93
N GLY A 216 -11.00 -1.13 -19.25
CA GLY A 216 -9.62 -1.31 -19.69
C GLY A 216 -8.61 -0.91 -18.63
N ILE A 217 -8.89 -1.23 -17.36
CA ILE A 217 -7.98 -0.96 -16.23
C ILE A 217 -6.90 -2.03 -16.19
N GLU A 218 -5.65 -1.60 -16.03
CA GLU A 218 -4.50 -2.49 -15.90
C GLU A 218 -4.54 -3.26 -14.58
N CYS A 219 -4.15 -4.54 -14.60
CA CYS A 219 -4.17 -5.43 -13.43
C CYS A 219 -3.38 -4.83 -12.25
N GLN A 220 -2.25 -4.21 -12.56
CA GLN A 220 -1.29 -3.63 -11.61
C GLN A 220 -1.88 -2.46 -10.83
N THR A 221 -2.84 -1.73 -11.40
CA THR A 221 -3.52 -0.62 -10.71
C THR A 221 -4.23 -1.10 -9.44
N CYS A 222 -4.77 -2.32 -9.46
CA CYS A 222 -5.49 -2.90 -8.32
C CYS A 222 -4.61 -3.85 -7.50
N HIS A 223 -3.80 -4.69 -8.16
CA HIS A 223 -3.05 -5.77 -7.49
C HIS A 223 -1.58 -5.44 -7.21
N GLY A 224 -1.08 -4.28 -7.66
CA GLY A 224 0.33 -3.91 -7.58
C GLY A 224 1.19 -4.58 -8.67
N PRO A 225 2.52 -4.43 -8.63
CA PRO A 225 3.43 -5.02 -9.61
C PRO A 225 3.58 -6.54 -9.39
N VAL A 226 2.55 -7.31 -9.76
CA VAL A 226 2.47 -8.76 -9.53
C VAL A 226 3.62 -9.52 -10.21
N GLU A 227 4.08 -9.02 -11.34
CA GLU A 227 5.23 -9.53 -12.08
C GLU A 227 6.57 -9.43 -11.31
N GLU A 228 6.62 -8.69 -10.20
CA GLU A 228 7.79 -8.61 -9.33
C GLU A 228 7.61 -9.45 -8.05
N MET A 229 6.45 -10.08 -7.85
CA MET A 229 6.09 -10.77 -6.61
C MET A 229 6.51 -12.24 -6.63
N GLU A 230 7.51 -12.58 -5.82
CA GLU A 230 7.88 -13.97 -5.54
C GLU A 230 6.79 -14.69 -4.73
N ILE A 231 6.21 -14.00 -3.74
CA ILE A 231 5.05 -14.45 -2.99
C ILE A 231 3.96 -13.40 -3.14
N MET A 232 2.74 -13.84 -3.47
CA MET A 232 1.62 -12.93 -3.63
C MET A 232 1.21 -12.33 -2.28
N TYR A 233 0.97 -11.02 -2.26
CA TYR A 233 0.42 -10.30 -1.10
C TYR A 233 -0.63 -9.28 -1.52
N GLN A 234 -1.46 -8.84 -0.58
CA GLN A 234 -2.45 -7.80 -0.86
C GLN A 234 -1.79 -6.41 -0.92
N HIS A 235 -1.65 -5.85 -2.12
CA HIS A 235 -1.07 -4.51 -2.31
C HIS A 235 -2.04 -3.39 -1.92
N SER A 236 -3.22 -3.36 -2.54
CA SER A 236 -4.24 -2.34 -2.34
C SER A 236 -5.13 -2.62 -1.12
N PRO A 237 -5.67 -1.60 -0.45
CA PRO A 237 -6.47 -1.81 0.76
C PRO A 237 -7.85 -2.41 0.45
N LEU A 238 -8.37 -2.19 -0.76
CA LEU A 238 -9.69 -2.65 -1.21
C LEU A 238 -10.84 -2.24 -0.27
N THR A 239 -10.66 -1.11 0.43
CA THR A 239 -11.70 -0.52 1.27
C THR A 239 -12.68 0.28 0.41
N MET A 240 -13.90 0.49 0.92
CA MET A 240 -14.93 1.27 0.22
C MET A 240 -14.44 2.66 -0.20
N GLY A 241 -13.71 3.36 0.67
CA GLY A 241 -13.14 4.68 0.37
C GLY A 241 -12.16 4.66 -0.81
N TRP A 242 -11.36 3.60 -0.92
CA TRP A 242 -10.45 3.41 -2.05
C TRP A 242 -11.23 3.20 -3.36
N CYS A 243 -12.26 2.35 -3.36
CA CYS A 243 -13.12 2.16 -4.54
C CYS A 243 -13.81 3.46 -4.98
N ILE A 244 -14.37 4.21 -4.03
CA ILE A 244 -15.06 5.48 -4.30
C ILE A 244 -14.12 6.51 -4.89
N ASN A 245 -12.91 6.66 -4.33
CA ASN A 245 -11.95 7.63 -4.84
C ASN A 245 -11.47 7.25 -6.24
N CYS A 246 -11.18 5.96 -6.48
CA CYS A 246 -10.87 5.46 -7.82
C CYS A 246 -11.99 5.80 -8.83
N HIS A 247 -13.26 5.60 -8.46
CA HIS A 247 -14.40 5.93 -9.32
C HIS A 247 -14.58 7.45 -9.55
N ARG A 248 -14.16 8.29 -8.61
CA ARG A 248 -14.19 9.76 -8.75
C ARG A 248 -13.11 10.28 -9.69
N GLU A 249 -11.96 9.62 -9.72
CA GLU A 249 -10.76 10.08 -10.41
C GLU A 249 -10.58 9.42 -11.78
N THR A 250 -11.13 8.22 -11.98
CA THR A 250 -10.94 7.45 -13.22
C THR A 250 -11.95 7.87 -14.29
N ASN A 251 -11.42 8.33 -15.42
CA ASN A 251 -12.20 8.62 -16.61
C ASN A 251 -12.60 7.34 -17.34
N VAL A 252 -13.82 7.32 -17.85
CA VAL A 252 -14.38 6.19 -18.59
C VAL A 252 -13.85 6.22 -20.02
N LYS A 253 -13.43 5.06 -20.53
CA LYS A 253 -13.08 4.90 -21.95
C LYS A 253 -14.37 4.87 -22.77
N ILE A 254 -14.64 5.97 -23.48
CA ILE A 254 -15.87 6.15 -24.29
C ILE A 254 -15.57 6.07 -25.79
N LYS A 255 -14.30 6.24 -26.19
CA LYS A 255 -13.89 6.07 -27.59
C LYS A 255 -14.24 4.64 -28.03
N ASP A 256 -14.99 4.55 -29.12
CA ASP A 256 -15.38 3.31 -29.81
C ASP A 256 -16.51 2.49 -29.16
N ASN A 257 -17.36 3.11 -28.32
CA ASN A 257 -18.55 2.44 -27.79
C ASN A 257 -19.85 3.23 -28.04
N GLU A 258 -20.55 2.85 -29.12
CA GLU A 258 -21.82 3.46 -29.55
C GLU A 258 -22.90 3.49 -28.45
N TYR A 259 -22.85 2.56 -27.49
CA TYR A 259 -23.79 2.53 -26.37
C TYR A 259 -23.72 3.82 -25.52
N TYR A 260 -22.53 4.40 -25.38
CA TYR A 260 -22.31 5.56 -24.52
C TYR A 260 -22.50 6.90 -25.24
N ASP A 261 -22.63 6.96 -26.56
CA ASP A 261 -22.66 8.22 -27.32
C ASP A 261 -23.73 9.19 -26.85
N ARG A 262 -24.97 8.69 -26.67
CA ARG A 262 -26.09 9.52 -26.21
C ARG A 262 -25.89 9.98 -24.77
N ILE A 263 -25.53 9.04 -23.88
CA ILE A 263 -25.34 9.30 -22.45
C ILE A 263 -24.19 10.29 -22.26
N HIS A 264 -23.09 10.10 -22.98
CA HIS A 264 -21.94 10.97 -22.95
C HIS A 264 -22.31 12.38 -23.40
N LYS A 265 -22.99 12.54 -24.54
CA LYS A 265 -23.42 13.86 -25.01
C LYS A 265 -24.30 14.61 -24.01
N GLU A 266 -25.25 13.90 -23.38
CA GLU A 266 -26.15 14.50 -22.39
C GLU A 266 -25.43 14.86 -21.07
N LEU A 267 -24.63 13.93 -20.54
CA LEU A 267 -23.93 14.14 -19.27
C LEU A 267 -22.77 15.12 -19.40
N SER A 268 -22.00 15.08 -20.50
CA SER A 268 -20.95 16.06 -20.79
C SER A 268 -21.53 17.48 -20.88
N LYS A 269 -22.71 17.64 -21.51
CA LYS A 269 -23.41 18.92 -21.53
C LYS A 269 -23.88 19.36 -20.12
N LYS A 270 -24.37 18.43 -19.31
CA LYS A 270 -24.86 18.71 -17.96
C LYS A 270 -23.74 19.13 -17.00
N TYR A 271 -22.60 18.45 -17.05
CA TYR A 271 -21.47 18.67 -16.15
C TYR A 271 -20.42 19.63 -16.70
N GLY A 272 -20.49 19.98 -17.99
CA GLY A 272 -19.54 20.90 -18.63
C GLY A 272 -18.13 20.32 -18.77
N VAL A 273 -18.01 19.00 -18.91
CA VAL A 273 -16.72 18.27 -19.02
C VAL A 273 -16.65 17.48 -20.32
N GLU A 274 -15.46 17.34 -20.88
CA GLU A 274 -15.23 16.53 -22.10
C GLU A 274 -15.13 15.03 -21.80
N GLN A 275 -14.68 14.66 -20.61
CA GLN A 275 -14.56 13.27 -20.17
C GLN A 275 -15.37 13.06 -18.90
N LEU A 276 -16.05 11.91 -18.82
CA LEU A 276 -16.86 11.55 -17.68
C LEU A 276 -16.12 10.53 -16.81
N THR A 277 -16.22 10.71 -15.51
CA THR A 277 -15.72 9.73 -14.53
C THR A 277 -16.77 8.65 -14.27
N ALA A 278 -16.34 7.52 -13.73
CA ALA A 278 -17.27 6.46 -13.32
C ALA A 278 -18.32 6.99 -12.31
N ALA A 279 -17.92 7.92 -11.44
CA ALA A 279 -18.82 8.60 -10.51
C ALA A 279 -19.91 9.42 -11.21
N GLN A 280 -19.57 10.14 -12.29
CA GLN A 280 -20.54 10.94 -13.05
C GLN A 280 -21.52 10.08 -13.86
N MET A 281 -21.16 8.83 -14.17
CA MET A 281 -22.06 7.84 -14.78
C MET A 281 -22.94 7.10 -13.75
N GLY A 282 -22.91 7.52 -12.47
CA GLY A 282 -23.68 6.90 -11.40
C GLY A 282 -23.00 5.68 -10.77
N GLY A 283 -21.70 5.49 -10.96
CA GLY A 283 -20.90 4.42 -10.33
C GLY A 283 -20.68 4.58 -8.82
N LEU A 284 -21.44 5.45 -8.15
CA LEU A 284 -21.42 5.67 -6.69
C LEU A 284 -22.78 5.40 -6.03
N GLU A 285 -23.74 4.85 -6.76
CA GLU A 285 -25.04 4.47 -6.21
C GLU A 285 -24.92 3.18 -5.38
N CYS A 286 -25.50 3.17 -4.18
CA CYS A 286 -25.40 2.04 -3.26
C CYS A 286 -25.86 0.71 -3.89
N GLY A 287 -26.96 0.75 -4.66
CA GLY A 287 -27.55 -0.42 -5.29
C GLY A 287 -26.72 -1.04 -6.42
N LYS A 288 -25.71 -0.35 -6.94
CA LYS A 288 -24.82 -0.89 -7.99
C LYS A 288 -23.62 -1.64 -7.43
N CYS A 289 -23.30 -1.40 -6.16
CA CYS A 289 -22.14 -1.98 -5.49
C CYS A 289 -22.52 -3.00 -4.41
N HIS A 290 -23.75 -2.97 -3.89
CA HIS A 290 -24.16 -3.79 -2.74
C HIS A 290 -25.29 -4.78 -3.02
N TYR A 291 -25.92 -4.71 -4.20
CA TYR A 291 -27.05 -5.54 -4.61
C TYR A 291 -26.96 -5.84 -6.11
#